data_AF-A0A4V6AQS0-F1
#
_entry.id   AF-A0A4V6AQS0-F1
#
_cell.length_a   1.000
_cell.length_b   1.000
_cell.length_c   1.000
_cell.angle_alpha   90.00
_cell.angle_beta   90.00
_cell.angle_gamma   90.00
#
_symmetry.space_group_name_H-M   'P 1'
#
loop_
_entity.id
_entity.type
_entity.pdbx_description
1 polymer ?
#
loop_
_entity_poly.entity_id
_entity_poly.type
_entity_poly.pdbx_seq_one_letter_code
_entity_poly.pdbx_strand_id
1 'polypeptide(L)'
;MYVFKSPRSKKERSRDRKRRREERRLQDVEEVPLKRFSCSESVPEASVEADNVPGLGTGREEDALLRDTMEAAKWCSAQQFKGKLSLPQVIAMDQKGRLRAVERLRISEGLDEEENERVRKPFLFLFSLQEDHESFCTEIMDTRHFQAFSAFV
;
A
#
# COMPACT_ATOMS: atom_id res chain seq x y z
N MET A 1 -27.45 -1.39 47.39
CA MET A 1 -26.25 -2.12 46.92
C MET A 1 -25.91 -1.65 45.52
N TYR A 2 -24.84 -0.87 45.35
CA TYR A 2 -24.38 -0.45 44.02
C TYR A 2 -23.33 -1.45 43.54
N VAL A 3 -23.61 -2.18 42.45
CA VAL A 3 -22.63 -3.04 41.78
C VAL A 3 -21.78 -2.14 40.88
N PHE A 4 -20.61 -1.74 41.36
CA PHE A 4 -19.58 -1.13 40.52
C PHE A 4 -19.08 -2.18 39.51
N LYS A 5 -19.61 -2.15 38.28
CA LYS A 5 -19.00 -2.88 37.17
C LYS A 5 -17.68 -2.18 36.82
N SER A 6 -16.58 -2.78 37.24
CA SER A 6 -15.23 -2.30 36.92
C SER A 6 -15.08 -2.09 35.41
N PRO A 7 -14.43 -1.00 34.97
CA PRO A 7 -14.22 -0.74 33.56
C PRO A 7 -13.34 -1.85 32.95
N ARG A 8 -13.88 -2.57 31.96
CA ARG A 8 -13.17 -3.62 31.22
C ARG A 8 -11.81 -3.12 30.73
N SER A 9 -10.77 -3.90 31.06
CA SER A 9 -9.39 -3.65 30.64
C SER A 9 -9.27 -3.53 29.12
N LYS A 10 -8.38 -2.65 28.64
CA LYS A 10 -8.10 -2.46 27.20
C LYS A 10 -7.78 -3.79 26.50
N LYS A 11 -7.12 -4.72 27.20
CA LYS A 11 -6.78 -6.06 26.70
C LYS A 11 -8.01 -6.94 26.44
N GLU A 12 -9.05 -6.79 27.25
CA GLU A 12 -10.31 -7.53 27.12
C GLU A 12 -11.16 -6.97 25.97
N ARG A 13 -11.15 -5.65 25.76
CA ARG A 13 -11.81 -5.00 24.61
C ARG A 13 -11.19 -5.43 23.28
N SER A 14 -9.85 -5.53 23.22
CA SER A 14 -9.13 -5.99 22.03
C SER A 14 -9.46 -7.45 21.70
N ARG A 15 -9.53 -8.33 22.71
CA ARG A 15 -9.94 -9.72 22.54
C ARG A 15 -11.38 -9.88 22.05
N ASP A 16 -12.32 -9.11 22.59
CA ASP A 16 -13.73 -9.17 22.17
C ASP A 16 -13.90 -8.72 20.70
N ARG A 17 -13.13 -7.71 20.27
CA ARG A 17 -13.10 -7.26 18.87
C ARG A 17 -12.54 -8.34 17.94
N LYS A 18 -11.44 -9.00 18.33
CA LYS A 18 -10.84 -10.09 17.54
C LYS A 18 -11.83 -11.26 17.37
N ARG A 19 -12.55 -11.63 18.45
CA ARG A 19 -13.56 -12.69 18.42
C ARG A 19 -14.70 -12.37 17.43
N ARG A 20 -15.23 -11.15 17.45
CA ARG A 20 -16.32 -10.72 16.53
C ARG A 20 -15.90 -10.71 15.06
N ARG A 21 -14.60 -10.56 14.76
CA ARG A 21 -14.08 -10.59 13.37
C ARG A 21 -13.89 -12.02 12.88
N GLU A 22 -13.49 -12.93 13.78
CA GLU A 22 -13.36 -14.36 13.49
C GLU A 22 -14.74 -15.01 13.32
N GLU A 23 -15.74 -14.62 14.12
CA GLU A 23 -17.12 -15.10 14.03
C GLU A 23 -17.78 -14.74 12.68
N ARG A 24 -17.55 -13.52 12.16
CA ARG A 24 -18.02 -13.13 10.81
C ARG A 24 -17.34 -13.92 9.70
N ARG A 25 -16.06 -14.28 9.87
CA ARG A 25 -15.33 -15.10 8.89
C ARG A 25 -15.82 -16.55 8.83
N LEU A 26 -16.40 -17.07 9.91
CA LEU A 26 -16.95 -18.41 9.95
C LEU A 26 -18.39 -18.47 9.38
N GLN A 27 -19.14 -17.36 9.42
CA GLN A 27 -20.47 -17.29 8.80
C GLN A 27 -20.46 -17.27 7.26
N ASP A 28 -19.38 -16.78 6.63
CA ASP A 28 -19.22 -16.77 5.16
C ASP A 28 -18.90 -18.15 4.55
N VAL A 29 -18.82 -19.22 5.35
CA VAL A 29 -18.48 -20.58 4.85
C VAL A 29 -19.72 -21.45 4.65
N GLU A 30 -20.92 -21.01 5.06
CA GLU A 30 -22.12 -21.87 5.08
C GLU A 30 -23.26 -21.49 4.12
N GLU A 31 -22.99 -20.74 3.05
CA GLU A 31 -23.96 -20.57 1.96
C GLU A 31 -23.39 -20.93 0.59
N VAL A 32 -23.54 -22.22 0.25
CA VAL A 32 -23.68 -22.65 -1.14
C VAL A 32 -25.11 -22.37 -1.57
N PRO A 33 -25.32 -21.69 -2.70
CA PRO A 33 -26.15 -22.33 -3.71
C PRO A 33 -25.50 -22.32 -5.09
N LEU A 34 -25.44 -23.55 -5.62
CA LEU A 34 -25.30 -23.92 -7.03
C LEU A 34 -25.97 -22.92 -7.99
N LYS A 35 -25.21 -22.41 -8.97
CA LYS A 35 -25.76 -22.26 -10.31
C LYS A 35 -24.72 -22.44 -11.41
N ARG A 36 -24.98 -23.50 -12.17
CA ARG A 36 -24.30 -23.98 -13.37
C ARG A 36 -24.17 -22.87 -14.40
N PHE A 37 -22.98 -22.73 -15.00
CA PHE A 37 -22.88 -22.52 -16.45
C PHE A 37 -21.76 -23.40 -17.00
N SER A 38 -22.16 -24.07 -18.09
CA SER A 38 -21.47 -25.09 -18.88
C SER A 38 -20.37 -24.50 -19.75
N CYS A 39 -19.28 -25.25 -19.95
CA CYS A 39 -18.51 -25.45 -21.20
C CYS A 39 -17.46 -26.54 -20.92
N SER A 40 -17.74 -27.81 -21.21
CA SER A 40 -17.36 -28.51 -22.46
C SER A 40 -15.86 -28.46 -22.78
N GLU A 41 -15.19 -29.53 -22.33
CA GLU A 41 -14.13 -30.35 -22.92
C GLU A 41 -13.14 -29.83 -24.00
N SER A 42 -11.90 -30.26 -23.78
CA SER A 42 -10.81 -30.66 -24.71
C SER A 42 -9.91 -29.63 -25.42
N VAL A 43 -8.65 -29.59 -24.95
CA VAL A 43 -7.38 -29.40 -25.69
C VAL A 43 -7.10 -30.66 -26.56
N PRO A 44 -6.18 -30.71 -27.55
CA PRO A 44 -5.08 -29.79 -27.88
C PRO A 44 -4.74 -29.57 -29.39
N GLU A 45 -3.63 -28.84 -29.60
CA GLU A 45 -2.63 -28.96 -30.69
C GLU A 45 -2.56 -27.92 -31.82
N ALA A 46 -1.29 -27.70 -32.19
CA ALA A 46 -0.71 -27.17 -33.43
C ALA A 46 -0.34 -25.67 -33.47
N SER A 47 0.98 -25.46 -33.40
CA SER A 47 1.77 -24.30 -33.78
C SER A 47 1.31 -23.65 -35.08
N VAL A 48 1.31 -22.31 -35.10
CA VAL A 48 1.90 -21.50 -36.17
C VAL A 48 2.22 -20.10 -35.63
N GLU A 49 3.41 -19.64 -36.01
CA GLU A 49 3.99 -18.34 -35.75
C GLU A 49 3.08 -17.20 -36.22
N ALA A 50 2.78 -16.24 -35.35
CA ALA A 50 2.35 -14.90 -35.74
C ALA A 50 2.56 -13.92 -34.57
N ASP A 51 3.38 -12.93 -34.86
CA ASP A 51 3.69 -11.72 -34.10
C ASP A 51 2.42 -10.95 -33.70
N ASN A 52 1.93 -11.14 -32.47
CA ASN A 52 1.25 -10.11 -31.67
C ASN A 52 0.96 -10.65 -30.27
N VAL A 53 1.77 -10.24 -29.29
CA VAL A 53 1.37 -10.28 -27.90
C VAL A 53 0.28 -9.21 -27.73
N PRO A 54 -1.01 -9.55 -27.49
CA PRO A 54 -1.92 -8.55 -26.99
C PRO A 54 -1.53 -8.37 -25.53
N GLY A 55 -0.66 -7.37 -25.30
CA GLY A 55 -0.33 -6.87 -23.99
C GLY A 55 -1.63 -6.63 -23.23
N LEU A 56 -1.90 -7.49 -22.26
CA LEU A 56 -3.04 -7.34 -21.38
C LEU A 56 -2.76 -6.13 -20.49
N GLY A 57 -3.26 -4.99 -20.95
CA GLY A 57 -3.13 -3.70 -20.32
C GLY A 57 -3.82 -3.67 -18.96
N THR A 58 -2.99 -3.59 -17.92
CA THR A 58 -3.33 -2.92 -16.65
C THR A 58 -2.17 -1.97 -16.34
N GLY A 59 -1.94 -1.01 -17.22
CA GLY A 59 -0.75 -0.16 -17.20
C GLY A 59 -1.00 1.23 -17.76
N ARG A 60 -2.09 1.89 -17.33
CA ARG A 60 -2.39 3.26 -17.79
C ARG A 60 -2.62 4.32 -16.73
N GLU A 61 -2.66 3.93 -15.47
CA GLU A 61 -2.46 4.86 -14.36
C GLU A 61 -1.42 4.22 -13.44
N GLU A 62 -0.14 4.37 -13.79
CA GLU A 62 0.86 4.40 -12.73
C GLU A 62 0.37 5.42 -11.71
N ASP A 63 0.06 4.96 -10.49
CA ASP A 63 -0.47 5.82 -9.43
C ASP A 63 0.32 7.12 -9.36
N ALA A 64 -0.40 8.24 -9.33
CA ALA A 64 0.19 9.57 -9.25
C ALA A 64 1.22 9.63 -8.11
N LEU A 65 0.89 9.06 -6.95
CA LEU A 65 1.81 8.92 -5.81
C LEU A 65 3.09 8.15 -6.16
N LEU A 66 3.00 7.03 -6.88
CA LEU A 66 4.19 6.24 -7.24
C LEU A 66 5.07 7.02 -8.22
N ARG A 67 4.47 7.68 -9.21
CA ARG A 67 5.18 8.54 -10.15
C ARG A 67 5.87 9.70 -9.44
N ASP A 68 5.14 10.40 -8.58
CA ASP A 68 5.63 11.51 -7.76
C ASP A 68 6.77 11.07 -6.86
N THR A 69 6.65 9.89 -6.22
CA THR A 69 7.72 9.32 -5.39
C THR A 69 8.98 9.04 -6.21
N MET A 70 8.84 8.51 -7.43
CA MET A 70 9.98 8.24 -8.31
C MET A 70 10.65 9.54 -8.79
N GLU A 71 9.87 10.55 -9.15
CA GLU A 71 10.39 11.87 -9.54
C GLU A 71 11.04 12.61 -8.37
N ALA A 72 10.45 12.58 -7.18
CA ALA A 72 11.04 13.12 -5.96
C ALA A 72 12.36 12.42 -5.63
N ALA A 73 12.45 11.10 -5.81
CA ALA A 73 13.69 10.35 -5.60
C ALA A 73 14.78 10.70 -6.62
N LYS A 74 14.42 10.96 -7.88
CA LYS A 74 15.37 11.46 -8.89
C LYS A 74 15.90 12.84 -8.48
N TRP A 75 15.02 13.73 -8.02
CA TRP A 75 15.44 15.04 -7.52
C TRP A 75 16.39 14.91 -6.33
N CYS A 76 16.05 14.07 -5.35
CA CYS A 76 16.92 13.79 -4.21
C CYS A 76 18.29 13.24 -4.62
N SER A 77 18.35 12.45 -5.69
CA SER A 77 19.61 11.88 -6.19
C SER A 77 20.49 12.94 -6.88
N ALA A 78 19.88 14.01 -7.40
CA ALA A 78 20.59 15.13 -8.01
C ALA A 78 21.02 16.20 -7.00
N GLN A 79 20.47 16.17 -5.78
CA GLN A 79 20.69 17.21 -4.79
C GLN A 79 21.74 16.82 -3.74
N GLN A 80 22.48 17.81 -3.25
CA GLN A 80 23.42 17.63 -2.15
C GLN A 80 22.76 17.95 -0.82
N PHE A 81 22.48 16.90 -0.04
CA PHE A 81 22.00 17.05 1.33
C PHE A 81 23.18 17.15 2.31
N LYS A 82 22.99 17.92 3.39
CA LYS A 82 24.00 18.02 4.46
C LYS A 82 24.01 16.76 5.33
N GLY A 83 22.84 16.15 5.49
CA GLY A 83 22.59 14.96 6.29
C GLY A 83 22.47 13.69 5.47
N LYS A 84 22.07 12.61 6.14
CA LYS A 84 21.75 11.32 5.51
C LYS A 84 20.30 11.34 5.07
N LEU A 85 20.09 10.95 3.82
CA LEU A 85 18.77 10.66 3.25
C LEU A 85 18.64 9.15 3.02
N SER A 86 17.57 8.55 3.53
CA SER A 86 17.13 7.21 3.10
C SER A 86 15.97 7.35 2.13
N LEU A 87 16.17 6.82 0.92
CA LEU A 87 15.15 6.78 -0.10
C LEU A 87 14.05 5.76 0.23
N PRO A 88 12.82 5.98 -0.26
CA PRO A 88 11.72 5.02 -0.13
C PRO A 88 12.07 3.63 -0.64
N GLN A 89 11.65 2.60 0.12
CA GLN A 89 11.88 1.20 -0.24
C GLN A 89 11.19 0.83 -1.56
N VAL A 90 10.05 1.46 -1.87
CA VAL A 90 9.27 1.21 -3.09
C VAL A 90 10.09 1.37 -4.38
N ILE A 91 11.13 2.20 -4.36
CA ILE A 91 12.01 2.43 -5.52
C ILE A 91 12.87 1.18 -5.81
N ALA A 92 13.30 0.48 -4.77
CA ALA A 92 14.11 -0.73 -4.89
C ALA A 92 13.27 -2.00 -5.13
N MET A 93 11.94 -1.93 -4.93
CA MET A 93 11.04 -3.06 -5.16
C MET A 93 10.88 -3.37 -6.66
N ASP A 94 10.57 -4.62 -6.97
CA ASP A 94 10.18 -5.08 -8.30
C ASP A 94 8.80 -4.53 -8.68
N GLN A 95 8.45 -4.59 -9.97
CA GLN A 95 7.18 -4.04 -10.46
C GLN A 95 5.96 -4.61 -9.75
N LYS A 96 5.94 -5.92 -9.47
CA LYS A 96 4.84 -6.57 -8.74
C LYS A 96 4.80 -6.14 -7.27
N GLY A 97 5.96 -5.98 -6.64
CA GLY A 97 6.09 -5.41 -5.29
C GLY A 97 5.55 -3.99 -5.19
N ARG A 98 5.88 -3.12 -6.15
CA ARG A 98 5.39 -1.73 -6.22
C ARG A 98 3.88 -1.68 -6.35
N LEU A 99 3.30 -2.43 -7.30
CA LEU A 99 1.84 -2.49 -7.49
C LEU A 99 1.11 -2.91 -6.21
N ARG A 100 1.62 -3.93 -5.50
CA ARG A 100 1.03 -4.37 -4.23
C ARG A 100 1.14 -3.33 -3.12
N ALA A 101 2.27 -2.61 -3.03
CA ALA A 101 2.44 -1.57 -2.03
C ALA A 101 1.45 -0.43 -2.25
N VAL A 102 1.23 -0.06 -3.50
CA VAL A 102 0.29 0.98 -3.89
C VAL A 102 -1.16 0.55 -3.69
N GLU A 103 -1.51 -0.68 -4.06
CA GLU A 103 -2.84 -1.24 -3.83
C GLU A 103 -3.20 -1.21 -2.33
N ARG A 104 -2.25 -1.57 -1.46
CA ARG A 104 -2.41 -1.47 0.00
C ARG A 104 -2.67 -0.04 0.47
N LEU A 105 -2.06 0.95 -0.19
CA LEU A 105 -2.20 2.36 0.13
C LEU A 105 -3.56 2.90 -0.29
N ARG A 106 -4.14 2.41 -1.38
CA ARG A 106 -5.50 2.74 -1.81
C ARG A 106 -6.57 2.21 -0.86
N ILE A 107 -6.39 0.99 -0.34
CA ILE A 107 -7.34 0.37 0.60
C ILE A 107 -7.04 0.72 2.07
N SER A 108 -6.20 1.72 2.33
CA SER A 108 -5.84 2.12 3.69
C SER A 108 -6.93 2.93 4.41
N GLU A 109 -8.01 3.26 3.69
CA GLU A 109 -9.20 3.92 4.23
C GLU A 109 -9.90 3.03 5.26
N GLY A 110 -9.99 3.52 6.51
CA GLY A 110 -10.58 2.79 7.64
C GLY A 110 -9.62 1.89 8.43
N LEU A 111 -8.33 1.87 8.10
CA LEU A 111 -7.29 1.25 8.93
C LEU A 111 -6.97 2.12 10.16
N ASP A 112 -6.50 1.49 11.23
CA ASP A 112 -5.99 2.23 12.39
C ASP A 112 -4.65 2.95 12.07
N GLU A 113 -4.20 3.84 12.95
CA GLU A 113 -2.98 4.65 12.72
C GLU A 113 -1.75 3.76 12.52
N GLU A 114 -1.62 2.68 13.30
CA GLU A 114 -0.48 1.75 13.22
C GLU A 114 -0.46 1.01 11.87
N GLU A 115 -1.62 0.55 11.41
CA GLU A 115 -1.77 -0.07 10.10
C GLU A 115 -1.49 0.94 8.96
N ASN A 116 -1.96 2.19 9.08
CA ASN A 116 -1.68 3.25 8.10
C ASN A 116 -0.18 3.57 8.01
N GLU A 117 0.52 3.68 9.14
CA GLU A 117 1.97 3.87 9.16
C GLU A 117 2.71 2.73 8.43
N ARG A 118 2.31 1.49 8.68
CA ARG A 118 2.91 0.31 8.01
C ARG A 118 2.71 0.34 6.50
N VAL A 119 1.58 0.86 6.04
CA VAL A 119 1.26 0.98 4.61
C VAL A 119 2.02 2.15 3.96
N ARG A 120 2.26 3.25 4.68
CA ARG A 120 3.02 4.41 4.18
C ARG A 120 4.53 4.22 4.22
N LYS A 121 5.04 3.42 5.16
CA LYS A 121 6.47 3.18 5.39
C LYS A 121 7.28 2.87 4.12
N PRO A 122 6.79 2.07 3.14
CA PRO A 122 7.53 1.81 1.90
C PRO A 122 7.75 3.05 1.01
N PHE A 123 6.93 4.09 1.17
CA PHE A 123 6.94 5.33 0.40
C PHE A 123 7.65 6.48 1.13
N LEU A 124 8.18 6.22 2.32
CA LEU A 124 8.68 7.26 3.22
C LEU A 124 10.13 7.65 2.88
N PHE A 125 10.37 8.94 2.67
CA PHE A 125 11.70 9.55 2.65
C PHE A 125 12.12 9.86 4.10
N LEU A 126 13.31 9.41 4.51
CA LEU A 126 13.81 9.65 5.86
C LEU A 126 15.03 10.55 5.83
N PHE A 127 14.95 11.67 6.53
CA PHE A 127 16.02 12.65 6.64
C PHE A 127 16.59 12.65 8.06
N SER A 128 17.91 12.70 8.19
CA SER A 128 18.56 12.84 9.51
C SER A 128 18.65 14.27 10.00
N LEU A 129 18.38 15.26 9.15
CA LEU A 129 18.43 16.68 9.47
C LEU A 129 17.09 17.33 9.15
N GLN A 130 16.61 18.16 10.07
CA GLN A 130 15.38 18.92 9.89
C GLN A 130 15.51 19.94 8.74
N GLU A 131 16.65 20.62 8.59
CA GLU A 131 16.87 21.58 7.49
C GLU A 131 16.70 20.94 6.10
N ASP A 132 17.23 19.73 5.92
CA ASP A 132 17.13 18.99 4.67
C ASP A 132 15.70 18.50 4.42
N HIS A 133 15.00 18.09 5.49
CA HIS A 133 13.60 17.70 5.43
C HIS A 133 12.69 18.86 5.04
N GLU A 134 12.87 20.04 5.65
CA GLU A 134 12.11 21.25 5.32
C GLU A 134 12.38 21.72 3.89
N SER A 135 13.64 21.64 3.45
CA SER A 135 14.03 21.95 2.06
C SER A 135 13.36 20.99 1.07
N PHE A 136 13.33 19.69 1.39
CA PHE A 136 12.60 18.70 0.61
C PHE A 136 11.11 19.00 0.56
N CYS A 137 10.48 19.31 1.69
CA CYS A 137 9.05 19.63 1.74
C CYS A 137 8.70 20.82 0.85
N THR A 138 9.49 21.89 0.96
CA THR A 138 9.29 23.13 0.18
C THR A 138 9.42 22.88 -1.33
N GLU A 139 10.44 22.13 -1.75
CA GLU A 139 10.64 21.86 -3.18
C GLU A 139 9.62 20.85 -3.72
N ILE A 140 9.44 19.72 -3.04
CA ILE A 140 8.66 18.59 -3.57
C ILE A 140 7.16 18.84 -3.43
N MET A 141 6.70 19.29 -2.26
CA MET A 141 5.26 19.46 -2.01
C MET A 141 4.78 20.86 -2.38
N ASP A 142 5.53 21.91 -2.05
CA ASP A 142 5.05 23.28 -2.27
C ASP A 142 5.36 23.78 -3.69
N THR A 143 6.53 23.46 -4.25
CA THR A 143 6.96 23.95 -5.57
C THR A 143 6.52 23.03 -6.71
N ARG A 144 6.71 21.71 -6.55
CA ARG A 144 6.39 20.71 -7.58
C ARG A 144 5.01 20.08 -7.42
N HIS A 145 4.36 20.29 -6.28
CA HIS A 145 3.05 19.71 -5.96
C HIS A 145 3.00 18.18 -6.06
N PHE A 146 4.13 17.52 -5.77
CA PHE A 146 4.23 16.07 -5.75
C PHE A 146 3.71 15.51 -4.42
N GLN A 147 2.99 14.40 -4.51
CA GLN A 147 2.63 13.62 -3.34
C GLN A 147 3.81 12.76 -2.89
N ALA A 148 4.35 13.06 -1.71
CA ALA A 148 5.43 12.30 -1.11
C ALA A 148 5.23 12.18 0.41
N PHE A 149 5.58 11.02 0.96
CA PHE A 149 5.64 10.85 2.41
C PHE A 149 7.06 11.09 2.88
N SER A 150 7.24 11.96 3.86
CA SER A 150 8.55 12.24 4.43
C SER A 150 8.51 12.30 5.95
N ALA A 151 9.63 11.99 6.58
CA ALA A 151 9.82 12.16 8.01
C ALA A 151 11.28 12.51 8.34
N PHE A 152 11.45 13.17 9.47
CA PHE A 152 12.74 13.43 10.11
C PHE A 152 12.92 12.46 11.29
N VAL A 153 14.13 11.92 11.44
CA VAL A 153 14.50 10.90 12.46
C VAL A 153 15.80 11.27 13.17
#